data_AF-A0A6I1FPH4-F1
#
_entry.id   AF-A0A6I1FPH4-F1
#
_cell.length_a   1.000
_cell.length_b   1.000
_cell.length_c   1.000
_cell.angle_alpha   90.00
_cell.angle_beta   90.00
_cell.angle_gamma   90.00
#
_symmetry.space_group_name_H-M   'P 1'
#
loop_
_entity.id
_entity.type
_entity.pdbx_description
1 polymer ?
#
loop_
_entity_poly.entity_id
_entity_poly.type
_entity_poly.pdbx_seq_one_letter_code
_entity_poly.pdbx_strand_id
1 'polypeptide(L)'
;MNNKFIFFLLPALFIILIVASSFDFSSRKFVEEKNSILFSEQDSTLAIAESKEQKETYQFKNFELEEKIVGIEEADGYIIETYREYEVYKDKQGNVKEKVPTSNYSYIRYQKY
;
A
#
# COMPACT_ATOMS: atom_id res chain seq x y z
N MET A 1 -42.86 22.76 5.48
CA MET A 1 -41.43 22.43 5.35
C MET A 1 -40.67 23.53 6.09
N ASN A 2 -39.89 23.19 7.12
CA ASN A 2 -39.39 24.20 8.06
C ASN A 2 -38.09 24.80 7.53
N ASN A 3 -38.16 25.99 6.93
CA ASN A 3 -37.04 26.68 6.27
C ASN A 3 -35.85 26.97 7.21
N LYS A 4 -36.07 26.84 8.52
CA LYS A 4 -35.03 26.94 9.57
C LYS A 4 -34.01 25.80 9.51
N PHE A 5 -34.39 24.63 8.98
CA PHE A 5 -33.48 23.48 8.83
C PHE A 5 -32.48 23.69 7.69
N ILE A 6 -32.91 24.33 6.60
CA ILE A 6 -32.06 24.66 5.44
C ILE A 6 -30.99 25.69 5.80
N PHE A 7 -31.32 26.63 6.70
CA PHE A 7 -30.37 27.65 7.18
C PHE A 7 -29.20 27.07 7.98
N PHE A 8 -29.37 25.90 8.62
CA PHE A 8 -28.30 25.20 9.33
C PHE A 8 -27.55 24.18 8.47
N LEU A 9 -28.19 23.59 7.45
CA LEU A 9 -27.56 22.59 6.58
C LEU A 9 -26.53 23.19 5.62
N LEU A 10 -26.78 24.39 5.09
CA LEU A 10 -25.87 25.05 4.13
C LEU A 10 -24.47 25.35 4.71
N PRO A 11 -24.32 25.95 5.91
CA PRO A 11 -23.00 26.21 6.48
C PRO A 11 -22.29 24.91 6.91
N ALA A 12 -23.03 23.90 7.37
CA ALA A 12 -22.45 22.60 7.75
C ALA A 12 -21.82 21.89 6.53
N LEU A 13 -22.49 21.92 5.38
CA LEU A 13 -21.95 21.36 4.13
C LEU A 13 -20.66 22.08 3.68
N PHE A 14 -20.61 23.41 3.84
CA PHE A 14 -19.46 24.21 3.44
C PHE A 14 -18.21 23.89 4.28
N ILE A 15 -18.39 23.66 5.59
CA ILE A 15 -17.29 23.25 6.49
C ILE A 15 -16.73 21.89 6.08
N ILE A 16 -17.60 20.93 5.75
CA ILE A 16 -17.17 19.58 5.31
C ILE A 16 -16.34 19.67 4.02
N LEU A 17 -16.70 20.57 3.10
CA LEU A 17 -16.02 20.75 1.82
C LEU A 17 -14.61 21.36 1.97
N ILE A 18 -14.42 22.26 2.95
CA ILE A 18 -13.11 22.84 3.30
C ILE A 18 -12.17 21.78 3.91
N VAL A 19 -12.69 20.88 4.74
CA VAL A 19 -11.89 19.80 5.34
C VAL A 19 -11.44 18.80 4.27
N ALA A 20 -12.34 18.43 3.35
CA ALA A 20 -12.02 17.48 2.29
C ALA A 20 -10.94 18.00 1.33
N SER A 21 -10.96 19.29 0.95
CA SER A 21 -9.93 19.87 0.07
C SER A 21 -8.55 19.96 0.72
N SER A 22 -8.47 20.01 2.05
CA SER A 22 -7.21 20.04 2.78
C SER A 22 -6.49 18.68 2.77
N PHE A 23 -7.20 17.59 2.47
CA PHE A 23 -6.65 16.24 2.52
C PHE A 23 -6.01 15.78 1.19
N ASP A 24 -6.32 16.45 0.08
CA ASP A 24 -5.92 16.04 -1.28
C ASP A 24 -4.44 16.36 -1.63
N PHE A 25 -3.67 16.99 -0.73
CA PHE A 25 -2.35 17.54 -1.05
C PHE A 25 -1.16 16.54 -0.94
N SER A 26 -1.35 15.33 -0.43
CA SER A 26 -0.22 14.44 -0.08
C SER A 26 0.31 13.51 -1.19
N SER A 27 -0.26 13.51 -2.40
CA SER A 27 0.02 12.44 -3.39
C SER A 27 0.97 12.79 -4.54
N ARG A 28 1.66 13.95 -4.52
CA ARG A 28 2.56 14.38 -5.62
C ARG A 28 4.01 14.61 -5.19
N LYS A 29 4.67 13.64 -4.56
CA LYS A 29 6.14 13.65 -4.41
C LYS A 29 6.72 12.24 -4.32
N PHE A 30 6.65 11.44 -5.40
CA PHE A 30 7.49 10.23 -5.48
C PHE A 30 7.62 9.67 -6.92
N VAL A 31 8.06 10.50 -7.88
CA VAL A 31 8.44 10.02 -9.22
C VAL A 31 9.57 10.90 -9.73
N GLU A 32 10.84 10.54 -9.52
CA GLU A 32 11.97 11.08 -10.33
C GLU A 32 13.29 10.30 -10.22
N GLU A 33 13.48 9.30 -9.35
CA GLU A 33 14.86 8.83 -9.07
C GLU A 33 15.07 7.30 -9.09
N LYS A 34 14.88 6.62 -10.24
CA LYS A 34 15.41 5.23 -10.43
C LYS A 34 15.72 4.81 -11.89
N ASN A 35 16.01 5.74 -12.80
CA ASN A 35 16.33 5.41 -14.21
C ASN A 35 17.82 5.57 -14.59
N SER A 36 18.77 5.15 -13.74
CA SER A 36 20.17 5.03 -14.17
C SER A 36 20.93 3.97 -13.39
N ILE A 37 21.11 2.80 -14.00
CA ILE A 37 22.28 1.87 -13.98
C ILE A 37 21.82 0.70 -14.89
N LEU A 38 22.01 0.77 -16.20
CA LEU A 38 23.22 0.44 -16.97
C LEU A 38 23.41 -1.08 -17.09
N PHE A 39 22.97 -1.59 -18.25
CA PHE A 39 23.36 -2.85 -18.85
C PHE A 39 24.89 -2.91 -18.97
N SER A 40 25.49 -4.00 -18.52
CA SER A 40 26.74 -4.48 -19.08
C SER A 40 26.64 -5.99 -19.21
N GLU A 41 26.87 -6.46 -20.44
CA GLU A 41 27.08 -7.84 -20.81
C GLU A 41 28.09 -8.52 -19.88
N GLN A 42 27.79 -9.76 -19.49
CA GLN A 42 28.84 -10.73 -19.23
C GLN A 42 28.44 -12.09 -19.77
N ASP A 43 29.13 -12.44 -20.84
CA ASP A 43 29.19 -13.70 -21.55
C ASP A 43 29.63 -14.84 -20.61
N SER A 44 28.79 -15.87 -20.51
CA SER A 44 29.23 -17.23 -20.19
C SER A 44 28.21 -18.22 -20.75
N THR A 45 28.55 -18.83 -21.86
CA THR A 45 27.87 -20.00 -22.43
C THR A 45 28.11 -21.23 -21.54
N LEU A 46 27.04 -21.79 -20.96
CA LEU A 46 27.00 -23.16 -20.46
C LEU A 46 25.63 -23.80 -20.79
N ALA A 47 25.68 -25.10 -21.02
CA ALA A 47 24.78 -25.89 -21.85
C ALA A 47 23.28 -25.91 -21.44
N ILE A 48 22.49 -26.10 -22.50
CA ILE A 48 21.04 -26.23 -22.64
C ILE A 48 20.40 -27.15 -21.59
N ALA A 49 19.45 -26.59 -20.83
CA ALA A 49 18.20 -27.25 -20.50
C ALA A 49 17.09 -26.25 -20.87
N GLU A 50 16.26 -26.58 -21.86
CA GLU A 50 15.07 -25.80 -22.20
C GLU A 50 14.08 -25.85 -21.02
N SER A 51 14.26 -24.99 -20.02
CA SER A 51 13.12 -24.50 -19.26
C SER A 51 12.33 -23.64 -20.23
N LYS A 52 11.06 -24.00 -20.47
CA LYS A 52 10.08 -23.07 -20.99
C LYS A 52 9.95 -21.95 -19.97
N GLU A 53 10.85 -20.98 -20.05
CA GLU A 53 10.67 -19.67 -19.45
C GLU A 53 9.47 -19.06 -20.16
N GLN A 54 8.29 -19.26 -19.57
CA GLN A 54 7.22 -18.29 -19.70
C GLN A 54 7.86 -16.97 -19.31
N LYS A 55 8.19 -16.15 -20.31
CA LYS A 55 8.41 -14.73 -20.16
C LYS A 55 7.18 -14.19 -19.47
N GLU A 56 7.21 -14.17 -18.14
CA GLU A 56 6.31 -13.33 -17.37
C GLU A 56 6.61 -11.93 -17.87
N THR A 57 5.71 -11.47 -18.73
CA THR A 57 5.70 -10.08 -19.12
C THR A 57 5.62 -9.35 -17.80
N TYR A 58 6.67 -8.63 -17.43
CA TYR A 58 6.71 -7.73 -16.29
C TYR A 58 5.68 -6.62 -16.53
N GLN A 59 4.41 -6.98 -16.46
CA GLN A 59 3.32 -6.05 -16.34
C GLN A 59 3.50 -5.48 -14.94
N PHE A 60 3.89 -4.21 -14.88
CA PHE A 60 3.73 -3.40 -13.68
C PHE A 60 2.24 -3.44 -13.32
N LYS A 61 1.85 -4.45 -12.55
CA LYS A 61 0.50 -4.62 -12.06
C LYS A 61 0.40 -3.64 -10.90
N ASN A 62 -0.37 -2.58 -11.09
CA ASN A 62 -0.56 -1.58 -10.04
C ASN A 62 -1.13 -2.27 -8.80
N PHE A 63 -0.41 -2.16 -7.68
CA PHE A 63 -0.82 -2.62 -6.36
C PHE A 63 -0.77 -1.46 -5.38
N GLU A 64 -1.50 -1.61 -4.29
CA GLU A 64 -1.38 -0.76 -3.10
C GLU A 64 -0.67 -1.55 -2.00
N LEU A 65 0.15 -0.88 -1.20
CA LEU A 65 0.79 -1.48 -0.03
C LEU A 65 -0.15 -1.33 1.17
N GLU A 66 -0.47 -2.44 1.84
CA GLU A 66 -1.27 -2.46 3.07
C GLU A 66 -0.53 -3.23 4.17
N GLU A 67 -0.41 -2.64 5.37
CA GLU A 67 0.07 -3.35 6.56
C GLU A 67 -1.08 -4.07 7.26
N LYS A 68 -0.82 -5.30 7.71
CA LYS A 68 -1.77 -6.14 8.45
C LYS A 68 -1.12 -6.76 9.66
N ILE A 69 -1.82 -6.75 10.78
CA ILE A 69 -1.40 -7.48 11.97
C ILE A 69 -1.41 -9.00 11.68
N VAL A 70 -0.28 -9.65 11.96
CA VAL A 70 -0.08 -11.09 11.75
C VAL A 70 0.26 -11.83 13.05
N GLY A 71 0.63 -11.08 14.10
CA GLY A 71 0.95 -11.65 15.39
C GLY A 71 0.72 -10.65 16.51
N ILE A 72 0.30 -11.17 17.66
CA ILE A 72 0.28 -10.45 18.93
C ILE A 72 0.86 -11.42 19.95
N GLU A 73 1.90 -10.99 20.65
CA GLU A 73 2.51 -11.77 21.73
C GLU A 73 2.67 -10.91 22.98
N GLU A 74 2.70 -11.58 24.13
CA GLU A 74 2.97 -10.96 25.42
C GLU A 74 4.28 -11.51 25.97
N ALA A 75 5.24 -10.63 26.23
CA ALA A 75 6.55 -10.97 26.75
C ALA A 75 7.01 -9.91 27.75
N ASP A 76 7.45 -10.35 28.93
CA ASP A 76 8.07 -9.51 29.96
C ASP A 76 7.23 -8.28 30.39
N GLY A 77 5.90 -8.43 30.44
CA GLY A 77 5.00 -7.33 30.78
C GLY A 77 4.75 -6.33 29.64
N TYR A 78 5.08 -6.70 28.41
CA TYR A 78 4.79 -5.93 27.20
C TYR A 78 3.91 -6.73 26.25
N ILE A 79 3.10 -6.01 25.48
CA ILE A 79 2.42 -6.51 24.30
C ILE A 79 3.24 -6.10 23.07
N ILE A 80 3.50 -7.07 22.19
CA ILE A 80 4.24 -6.89 20.94
C ILE A 80 3.30 -7.27 19.79
N GLU A 81 2.98 -6.29 18.95
CA GLU A 81 2.20 -6.48 17.74
C GLU A 81 3.14 -6.56 16.54
N THR A 82 3.00 -7.61 15.74
CA THR A 82 3.74 -7.82 14.50
C THR A 82 2.82 -7.55 13.32
N TYR A 83 3.24 -6.64 12.45
CA TYR A 83 2.58 -6.29 11.20
C TYR A 83 3.42 -6.79 10.04
N ARG A 84 2.74 -7.24 8.98
CA ARG A 84 3.34 -7.60 7.70
C ARG A 84 2.73 -6.77 6.60
N GLU A 85 3.57 -6.29 5.70
CA GLU A 85 3.14 -5.58 4.50
C GLU A 85 2.71 -6.54 3.39
N TYR A 86 1.69 -6.15 2.63
CA TYR A 86 1.14 -6.90 1.52
C TYR A 86 0.99 -6.00 0.29
N GLU A 87 1.30 -6.56 -0.87
CA GLU A 87 0.85 -6.02 -2.16
C GLU A 87 -0.60 -6.43 -2.37
N VAL A 88 -1.49 -5.44 -2.46
CA VAL A 88 -2.93 -5.64 -2.64
C VAL A 88 -3.33 -5.22 -4.04
N TYR A 89 -3.76 -6.19 -4.83
CA TYR A 89 -4.19 -6.00 -6.21
C TYR A 89 -5.70 -5.84 -6.26
N LYS A 90 -6.17 -4.70 -6.74
CA LYS A 90 -7.60 -4.37 -6.87
C LYS A 90 -8.00 -4.32 -8.35
N ASP A 91 -9.25 -4.66 -8.64
CA ASP A 91 -9.82 -4.43 -9.97
C ASP A 91 -10.25 -2.96 -10.17
N LYS A 92 -10.72 -2.64 -11.37
CA LYS A 92 -11.17 -1.28 -11.73
C LYS A 92 -12.35 -0.79 -10.88
N GLN A 93 -13.05 -1.68 -10.18
CA GLN A 93 -14.16 -1.36 -9.28
C GLN A 93 -13.69 -1.28 -7.82
N GLY A 94 -12.40 -1.49 -7.54
CA GLY A 94 -11.81 -1.45 -6.20
C GLY A 94 -11.92 -2.78 -5.44
N ASN A 95 -12.41 -3.86 -6.05
CA ASN A 95 -12.49 -5.15 -5.37
C ASN A 95 -11.13 -5.81 -5.33
N VAL A 96 -10.75 -6.35 -4.17
CA VAL A 96 -9.49 -7.08 -4.01
C VAL A 96 -9.55 -8.38 -4.80
N LYS A 97 -8.58 -8.59 -5.71
CA LYS A 97 -8.38 -9.83 -6.45
C LYS A 97 -7.33 -10.73 -5.83
N GLU A 98 -6.29 -10.13 -5.25
CA GLU A 98 -5.12 -10.87 -4.77
C GLU A 98 -4.40 -10.08 -3.67
N LYS A 99 -3.78 -10.82 -2.74
CA LYS A 99 -2.89 -10.28 -1.71
C LYS A 99 -1.62 -11.11 -1.69
N VAL A 100 -0.49 -10.48 -2.00
CA VAL A 100 0.82 -11.12 -1.97
C VAL A 100 1.59 -10.59 -0.76
N PRO A 101 2.02 -11.46 0.17
CA PRO A 101 2.80 -11.00 1.30
C PRO A 101 4.21 -10.58 0.87
N THR A 102 4.71 -9.45 1.38
CA THR A 102 6.10 -9.05 1.19
C THR A 102 7.00 -9.63 2.29
N SER A 103 8.29 -9.36 2.21
CA SER A 103 9.26 -9.66 3.28
C SER A 103 9.35 -8.54 4.34
N ASN A 104 8.54 -7.47 4.23
CA ASN A 104 8.62 -6.32 5.13
C ASN A 104 7.71 -6.53 6.34
N TYR A 105 8.27 -6.32 7.53
CA TYR A 105 7.60 -6.45 8.82
C TYR A 105 7.85 -5.21 9.68
N SER A 106 6.82 -4.82 10.42
CA SER A 106 6.83 -3.72 11.38
C SER A 106 6.37 -4.23 12.75
N TYR A 107 6.88 -3.60 13.82
CA TYR A 107 6.61 -4.06 15.19
C TYR A 107 6.23 -2.87 16.08
N ILE A 108 5.17 -3.04 16.87
CA ILE A 108 4.76 -2.08 17.90
C ILE A 108 4.85 -2.78 19.25
N ARG A 109 5.57 -2.18 20.20
CA ARG A 109 5.71 -2.69 21.57
C ARG A 109 5.20 -1.67 22.57
N TYR A 110 4.33 -2.09 23.48
CA TYR A 110 3.80 -1.25 24.55
C TYR A 110 3.66 -2.04 25.85
N GLN A 111 3.71 -1.32 26.98
CA GLN A 111 3.58 -1.94 28.29
C GLN A 111 2.15 -2.46 28.49
N LYS A 112 2.03 -3.67 29.05
CA LYS A 112 0.74 -4.21 29.48
C LYS A 112 0.33 -3.52 30.78
N TYR A 113 -0.83 -2.86 30.75
CA TYR A 113 -1.42 -2.18 31.90
C TYR A 113 -2.00 -3.16 32.92
#